data_AF-A0A151JBJ3-F1
#
_entry.id   AF-A0A151JBJ3-F1
#
_cell.length_a   1.000
_cell.length_b   1.000
_cell.length_c   1.000
_cell.angle_alpha   90.00
_cell.angle_beta   90.00
_cell.angle_gamma   90.00
#
_symmetry.space_group_name_H-M   'P 1'
#
loop_
_entity.id
_entity.type
_entity.pdbx_description
1 polymer ?
#
loop_
_entity_poly.entity_id
_entity_poly.type
_entity_poly.pdbx_seq_one_letter_code
_entity_poly.pdbx_strand_id
1 'polypeptide(L)'
;MDTYGECRQQKGGTKKERQWGGMVMDIKRDLYEEKGGKKEVEGMMMGMMKVGKNRIRMGGVYVNMDMERKLENIAKWMEGKKEGVKIVIGGDFIARTGREGGGIKEENEGEEEEERSSMDSKKNKDGKRLMEFIREKGWAILNGNVKGDEKGNWTYTGGRGDSVIDYVLVDEETREEIEHMEIGDAIDHYPLII
;
A
#
# COMPACT_ATOMS: atom_id res chain seq x y z
N MET A 1 33.62 -26.94 -2.69
CA MET A 1 33.36 -25.67 -1.99
C MET A 1 31.97 -25.30 -2.41
N ASP A 2 31.05 -25.66 -1.53
CA ASP A 2 29.78 -26.23 -1.93
C ASP A 2 28.70 -25.15 -2.03
N THR A 3 27.82 -25.40 -3.00
CA THR A 3 26.62 -24.67 -3.36
C THR A 3 25.65 -24.60 -2.18
N TYR A 4 25.33 -23.40 -1.69
CA TYR A 4 24.19 -23.19 -0.80
C TYR A 4 22.94 -22.90 -1.61
N GLY A 5 22.22 -23.97 -1.92
CA GLY A 5 20.77 -23.95 -1.93
C GLY A 5 20.31 -24.91 -0.84
N GLU A 6 19.58 -24.41 0.16
CA GLU A 6 18.76 -25.26 1.01
C GLU A 6 17.39 -24.63 1.25
N CYS A 7 16.39 -25.43 0.90
CA CYS A 7 14.98 -25.31 1.17
C CYS A 7 14.60 -26.48 2.10
N ARG A 8 13.65 -26.25 3.03
CA ARG A 8 12.83 -27.19 3.88
C ARG A 8 13.16 -27.17 5.39
N GLN A 9 12.20 -27.30 6.35
CA GLN A 9 10.87 -27.95 6.30
C GLN A 9 9.91 -27.57 7.48
N GLN A 10 8.66 -27.24 7.11
CA GLN A 10 7.30 -27.59 7.63
C GLN A 10 6.93 -27.78 9.12
N LYS A 11 5.81 -27.13 9.53
CA LYS A 11 4.61 -27.78 10.14
C LYS A 11 3.29 -27.07 9.74
N GLY A 12 2.33 -27.82 9.20
CA GLY A 12 0.88 -27.49 9.08
C GLY A 12 0.45 -26.55 7.94
N GLY A 13 -0.16 -27.07 6.86
CA GLY A 13 -0.39 -26.31 5.61
C GLY A 13 -1.59 -25.36 5.58
N THR A 14 -1.44 -24.09 5.16
CA THR A 14 -2.55 -23.08 5.24
C THR A 14 -2.37 -21.75 4.42
N LYS A 15 -1.65 -21.67 3.28
CA LYS A 15 -1.45 -20.37 2.54
C LYS A 15 -1.69 -20.47 1.02
N LYS A 16 -2.10 -19.37 0.36
CA LYS A 16 -2.17 -19.21 -1.11
C LYS A 16 -1.14 -18.14 -1.55
N GLU A 17 -0.10 -18.55 -2.28
CA GLU A 17 1.03 -17.71 -2.74
C GLU A 17 1.07 -17.54 -4.26
N ARG A 18 1.54 -16.38 -4.77
CA ARG A 18 1.71 -16.09 -6.21
C ARG A 18 2.84 -15.11 -6.48
N GLN A 19 3.65 -15.37 -7.52
CA GLN A 19 4.77 -14.54 -7.96
C GLN A 19 4.55 -14.04 -9.40
N TRP A 20 4.67 -12.73 -9.65
CA TRP A 20 4.57 -12.17 -11.01
C TRP A 20 5.27 -10.82 -11.16
N GLY A 21 6.12 -10.67 -12.18
CA GLY A 21 6.80 -9.39 -12.49
C GLY A 21 7.64 -8.83 -11.34
N GLY A 22 8.15 -9.70 -10.45
CA GLY A 22 8.88 -9.30 -9.24
C GLY A 22 8.02 -9.08 -7.99
N MET A 23 6.69 -9.17 -8.08
CA MET A 23 5.76 -8.98 -6.95
C MET A 23 5.21 -10.31 -6.43
N VAL A 24 4.96 -10.37 -5.12
CA VAL A 24 4.32 -11.52 -4.46
C VAL A 24 3.17 -11.03 -3.58
N MET A 25 2.03 -11.72 -3.61
CA MET A 25 0.91 -11.47 -2.69
C MET A 25 0.44 -12.79 -2.08
N ASP A 26 0.56 -12.86 -0.76
CA ASP A 26 0.23 -14.02 0.03
C ASP A 26 -0.92 -13.71 0.98
N ILE A 27 -2.03 -14.44 0.81
CA ILE A 27 -3.17 -14.33 1.72
C ILE A 27 -3.34 -15.70 2.40
N LYS A 28 -3.41 -15.69 3.74
CA LYS A 28 -3.70 -16.91 4.51
C LYS A 28 -5.04 -17.49 4.04
N ARG A 29 -5.09 -18.81 3.87
CA ARG A 29 -6.20 -19.48 3.17
C ARG A 29 -7.55 -19.29 3.87
N ASP A 30 -7.55 -19.24 5.18
CA ASP A 30 -8.69 -18.99 6.06
C ASP A 30 -9.25 -17.56 5.94
N LEU A 31 -8.39 -16.58 5.59
CA LEU A 31 -8.81 -15.21 5.33
C LEU A 31 -9.26 -14.98 3.89
N TYR A 32 -8.83 -15.82 2.95
CA TYR A 32 -9.05 -15.59 1.53
C TYR A 32 -10.53 -15.79 1.10
N GLU A 33 -11.08 -14.83 0.37
CA GLU A 33 -12.46 -14.89 -0.12
C GLU A 33 -12.53 -15.17 -1.64
N GLU A 34 -12.86 -16.41 -2.02
CA GLU A 34 -12.93 -16.84 -3.43
C GLU A 34 -13.94 -16.06 -4.28
N LYS A 35 -15.10 -15.71 -3.71
CA LYS A 35 -16.17 -14.97 -4.42
C LYS A 35 -15.78 -13.54 -4.81
N GLY A 36 -14.76 -12.96 -4.17
CA GLY A 36 -14.23 -11.65 -4.53
C GLY A 36 -13.36 -11.65 -5.79
N GLY A 37 -12.95 -12.84 -6.25
CA GLY A 37 -12.06 -13.01 -7.39
C GLY A 37 -10.62 -12.58 -7.11
N LYS A 38 -9.76 -12.79 -8.10
CA LYS A 38 -8.40 -12.21 -8.16
C LYS A 38 -8.28 -11.48 -9.49
N LYS A 39 -7.63 -10.33 -9.47
CA LYS A 39 -7.34 -9.58 -10.69
C LYS A 39 -5.85 -9.29 -10.73
N GLU A 40 -5.26 -9.49 -11.89
CA GLU A 40 -3.84 -9.28 -12.15
C GLU A 40 -3.76 -8.49 -13.45
N VAL A 41 -3.08 -7.36 -13.38
CA VAL A 41 -2.64 -6.59 -14.55
C VAL A 41 -1.16 -6.33 -14.36
N GLU A 42 -0.44 -6.05 -15.44
CA GLU A 42 1.00 -5.75 -15.35
C GLU A 42 1.31 -4.79 -14.19
N GLY A 43 2.25 -5.15 -13.30
CA GLY A 43 2.64 -4.36 -12.12
C GLY A 43 1.55 -4.12 -11.07
N MET A 44 0.42 -4.83 -11.09
CA MET A 44 -0.60 -4.69 -10.05
C MET A 44 -1.33 -6.02 -9.79
N MET A 45 -1.57 -6.33 -8.52
CA MET A 45 -2.29 -7.53 -8.10
C MET A 45 -3.39 -7.18 -7.12
N MET A 46 -4.46 -7.96 -7.10
CA MET A 46 -5.57 -7.78 -6.18
C MET A 46 -6.06 -9.11 -5.62
N GLY A 47 -6.28 -9.13 -4.31
CA GLY A 47 -6.92 -10.21 -3.60
C GLY A 47 -8.04 -9.72 -2.69
N MET A 48 -9.04 -10.57 -2.49
CA MET A 48 -10.09 -10.34 -1.51
C MET A 48 -9.83 -11.17 -0.26
N MET A 49 -9.97 -10.57 0.91
CA MET A 49 -9.93 -11.25 2.18
C MET A 49 -11.10 -10.84 3.08
N LYS A 50 -11.40 -11.70 4.06
CA LYS A 50 -12.42 -11.47 5.08
C LYS A 50 -11.79 -11.56 6.47
N VAL A 51 -11.91 -10.49 7.23
CA VAL A 51 -11.42 -10.39 8.61
C VAL A 51 -12.61 -10.08 9.50
N GLY A 52 -13.03 -11.06 10.32
CA GLY A 52 -14.26 -10.95 11.09
C GLY A 52 -15.50 -10.74 10.19
N LYS A 53 -16.19 -9.60 10.38
CA LYS A 53 -17.32 -9.20 9.55
C LYS A 53 -16.91 -8.38 8.31
N ASN A 54 -15.69 -7.86 8.32
CA ASN A 54 -15.19 -6.94 7.30
C ASN A 54 -14.68 -7.68 6.08
N ARG A 55 -14.99 -7.13 4.91
CA ARG A 55 -14.51 -7.60 3.60
C ARG A 55 -13.49 -6.58 3.10
N ILE A 56 -12.27 -7.02 2.85
CA ILE A 56 -11.15 -6.16 2.49
C ILE A 56 -10.64 -6.58 1.12
N ARG A 57 -10.56 -5.61 0.22
CA ARG A 57 -9.90 -5.74 -1.08
C ARG A 57 -8.49 -5.18 -0.94
N MET A 58 -7.50 -6.06 -0.95
CA MET A 58 -6.09 -5.70 -0.86
C MET A 58 -5.47 -5.65 -2.26
N GLY A 59 -4.90 -4.50 -2.61
CA GLY A 59 -4.16 -4.25 -3.84
C GLY A 59 -2.66 -4.17 -3.56
N GLY A 60 -1.86 -4.78 -4.44
CA GLY A 60 -0.41 -4.59 -4.53
C GLY A 60 -0.11 -3.79 -5.80
N VAL A 61 0.72 -2.75 -5.73
CA VAL A 61 1.14 -1.94 -6.89
C VAL A 61 2.65 -1.89 -6.99
N TYR A 62 3.16 -1.99 -8.21
CA TYR A 62 4.55 -1.66 -8.57
C TYR A 62 4.51 -0.74 -9.78
N VAL A 63 4.88 0.53 -9.56
CA VAL A 63 4.87 1.55 -10.61
C VAL A 63 6.22 1.52 -11.34
N ASN A 64 6.24 0.94 -12.54
CA ASN A 64 7.39 1.03 -13.44
C ASN A 64 7.03 1.86 -14.69
N MET A 65 7.77 2.95 -14.91
CA MET A 65 7.73 3.89 -16.05
C MET A 65 6.40 4.62 -16.36
N ASP A 66 5.25 4.02 -16.10
CA ASP A 66 3.93 4.51 -16.54
C ASP A 66 3.00 4.77 -15.34
N MET A 67 3.27 5.85 -14.60
CA MET A 67 2.49 6.26 -13.43
C MET A 67 1.01 6.50 -13.77
N GLU A 68 0.74 7.16 -14.90
CA GLU A 68 -0.62 7.57 -15.29
C GLU A 68 -1.52 6.35 -15.51
N ARG A 69 -1.06 5.36 -16.29
CA ARG A 69 -1.81 4.11 -16.51
C ARG A 69 -2.03 3.33 -15.21
N LYS A 70 -1.07 3.35 -14.27
CA LYS A 70 -1.26 2.70 -12.96
C LYS A 70 -2.32 3.39 -12.14
N LEU A 71 -2.28 4.72 -12.05
CA LEU A 71 -3.29 5.52 -11.35
C LEU A 71 -4.69 5.33 -11.95
N GLU A 72 -4.82 5.27 -13.28
CA GLU A 72 -6.09 4.96 -13.94
C GLU A 72 -6.62 3.57 -13.56
N ASN A 73 -5.74 2.56 -13.47
CA ASN A 73 -6.14 1.22 -13.08
C ASN A 73 -6.55 1.16 -11.59
N ILE A 74 -5.84 1.92 -10.74
CA ILE A 74 -6.22 2.10 -9.34
C ILE A 74 -7.62 2.75 -9.25
N ALA A 75 -7.90 3.80 -10.02
CA ALA A 75 -9.22 4.44 -10.07
C ALA A 75 -10.32 3.46 -10.48
N LYS A 76 -10.11 2.66 -11.53
CA LYS A 76 -11.07 1.63 -11.96
C LYS A 76 -11.36 0.59 -10.87
N TRP A 77 -10.38 0.30 -10.02
CA TRP A 77 -10.55 -0.61 -8.89
C TRP A 77 -11.38 0.01 -7.76
N MET A 78 -11.25 1.32 -7.58
CA MET A 78 -12.00 2.13 -6.61
C MET A 78 -13.46 2.31 -7.04
N GLU A 79 -13.73 2.67 -8.30
CA GLU A 79 -15.09 2.85 -8.83
C GLU A 79 -15.92 1.55 -8.77
N GLY A 80 -15.25 0.39 -8.79
CA GLY A 80 -15.87 -0.92 -8.59
C GLY A 80 -16.00 -1.36 -7.12
N LYS A 81 -15.83 -0.46 -6.14
CA LYS A 81 -16.05 -0.73 -4.71
C LYS A 81 -17.53 -1.08 -4.49
N LYS A 82 -17.78 -2.18 -3.80
CA LYS A 82 -19.13 -2.52 -3.33
C LYS A 82 -19.29 -1.94 -1.93
N GLU A 83 -20.49 -1.50 -1.59
CA GLU A 83 -20.81 -1.03 -0.24
C GLU A 83 -20.37 -2.07 0.82
N GLY A 84 -19.73 -1.59 1.89
CA GLY A 84 -19.17 -2.42 2.97
C GLY A 84 -17.92 -3.23 2.60
N VAL A 85 -17.29 -2.98 1.44
CA VAL A 85 -15.97 -3.56 1.09
C VAL A 85 -14.92 -2.47 1.22
N LYS A 86 -13.97 -2.66 2.14
CA LYS A 86 -12.83 -1.75 2.34
C LYS A 86 -11.75 -1.97 1.28
N ILE A 87 -10.96 -0.93 1.00
CA ILE A 87 -9.86 -1.02 0.04
C ILE A 87 -8.56 -0.55 0.68
N VAL A 88 -7.54 -1.40 0.60
CA VAL A 88 -6.17 -1.08 1.02
C VAL A 88 -5.25 -1.34 -0.17
N ILE A 89 -4.46 -0.36 -0.58
CA ILE A 89 -3.51 -0.49 -1.69
C ILE A 89 -2.11 -0.24 -1.15
N GLY A 90 -1.31 -1.29 -1.07
CA GLY A 90 0.11 -1.21 -0.74
C GLY A 90 0.98 -1.33 -1.99
N GLY A 91 2.17 -0.75 -1.99
CA GLY A 91 3.09 -0.96 -3.11
C GLY A 91 4.26 -0.02 -3.17
N ASP A 92 5.18 -0.30 -4.08
CA ASP A 92 6.29 0.58 -4.45
C ASP A 92 5.84 1.49 -5.61
N PHE A 93 5.74 2.78 -5.32
CA PHE A 93 5.30 3.80 -6.25
C PHE A 93 6.47 4.53 -6.92
N ILE A 94 7.72 4.35 -6.43
CA ILE A 94 8.91 5.09 -6.88
C ILE A 94 8.68 6.63 -6.84
N ALA A 95 7.81 7.07 -5.93
CA ALA A 95 7.30 8.43 -5.83
C ALA A 95 7.67 9.02 -4.46
N ARG A 96 8.17 10.26 -4.41
CA ARG A 96 8.49 10.93 -3.15
C ARG A 96 7.48 12.06 -2.94
N THR A 97 6.63 11.95 -1.92
CA THR A 97 5.53 12.91 -1.65
C THR A 97 5.88 13.95 -0.60
N GLY A 98 7.06 13.86 0.02
CA GLY A 98 7.41 14.70 1.15
C GLY A 98 6.53 14.36 2.35
N ARG A 99 5.85 15.37 2.90
CA ARG A 99 4.90 15.27 4.03
C ARG A 99 3.43 15.40 3.62
N GLU A 100 3.15 15.43 2.32
CA GLU A 100 1.76 15.53 1.84
C GLU A 100 1.05 14.17 1.92
N GLY A 101 -0.28 14.21 1.84
CA GLY A 101 -1.14 13.02 1.73
C GLY A 101 -1.68 12.50 3.06
N GLY A 102 -1.77 13.33 4.09
CA GLY A 102 -2.40 12.95 5.36
C GLY A 102 -3.92 12.77 5.25
N GLY A 103 -4.56 13.18 4.15
CA GLY A 103 -6.01 13.10 3.97
C GLY A 103 -6.63 14.49 3.96
N ILE A 104 -7.97 14.53 4.00
CA ILE A 104 -8.74 15.78 4.03
C ILE A 104 -9.50 15.83 5.36
N LYS A 105 -9.44 16.97 6.02
CA LYS A 105 -10.18 17.22 7.25
C LYS A 105 -11.18 18.35 7.02
N GLU A 106 -12.42 18.13 7.45
CA GLU A 106 -13.43 19.18 7.49
C GLU A 106 -13.12 20.17 8.63
N GLU A 107 -12.97 21.44 8.27
CA GLU A 107 -12.83 22.56 9.19
C GLU A 107 -14.00 23.53 9.06
N ASN A 108 -14.14 24.46 10.01
CA ASN A 108 -15.24 25.43 10.03
C ASN A 108 -15.32 26.33 8.78
N GLU A 109 -14.19 26.52 8.08
CA GLU A 109 -14.07 27.40 6.90
C GLU A 109 -13.84 26.62 5.58
N GLY A 110 -13.94 25.28 5.60
CA GLY A 110 -13.76 24.44 4.41
C GLY A 110 -12.99 23.16 4.69
N GLU A 111 -12.54 22.49 3.63
CA GLU A 111 -11.70 21.30 3.70
C GLU A 111 -10.22 21.70 3.66
N GLU A 112 -9.43 21.24 4.63
CA GLU A 112 -7.97 21.39 4.64
C GLU A 112 -7.27 20.04 4.47
N GLU A 113 -6.17 20.03 3.71
CA GLU A 113 -5.34 18.83 3.57
C GLU A 113 -4.44 18.66 4.80
N GLU A 114 -4.49 17.48 5.41
CA GLU A 114 -3.61 17.13 6.51
C GLU A 114 -2.21 16.76 5.99
N GLU A 115 -1.16 17.25 6.66
CA GLU A 115 0.19 16.70 6.49
C GLU A 115 0.35 15.40 7.28
N ARG A 116 1.16 14.48 6.77
CA ARG A 116 1.63 13.29 7.48
C ARG A 116 3.06 13.47 7.96
N SER A 117 3.45 12.76 9.00
CA SER A 117 4.86 12.64 9.36
C SER A 117 5.63 11.94 8.23
N SER A 118 6.84 12.39 7.95
CA SER A 118 7.73 11.72 7.00
C SER A 118 9.17 12.13 7.25
N MET A 119 10.05 11.13 7.37
CA MET A 119 11.50 11.32 7.36
C MET A 119 11.98 11.82 5.99
N ASP A 120 11.23 11.51 4.92
CA ASP A 120 11.49 12.03 3.58
C ASP A 120 10.75 13.34 3.34
N SER A 121 11.47 14.46 3.33
CA SER A 121 10.89 15.76 2.99
C SER A 121 10.96 16.10 1.50
N LYS A 122 11.60 15.25 0.67
CA LYS A 122 11.79 15.54 -0.76
C LYS A 122 10.55 15.18 -1.57
N LYS A 123 10.33 15.94 -2.64
CA LYS A 123 9.27 15.68 -3.63
C LYS A 123 9.85 15.46 -5.01
N ASN A 124 9.33 14.50 -5.76
CA ASN A 124 9.66 14.30 -7.18
C ASN A 124 8.43 14.47 -8.09
N LYS A 125 8.61 14.39 -9.42
CA LYS A 125 7.53 14.60 -10.39
C LYS A 125 6.40 13.59 -10.22
N ASP A 126 6.74 12.32 -9.99
CA ASP A 126 5.74 11.26 -9.81
C ASP A 126 5.04 11.36 -8.45
N GLY A 127 5.73 11.84 -7.42
CA GLY A 127 5.14 12.21 -6.13
C GLY A 127 4.06 13.29 -6.28
N LYS A 128 4.32 14.35 -7.06
CA LYS A 128 3.30 15.37 -7.33
C LYS A 128 2.07 14.80 -8.04
N ARG A 129 2.28 13.89 -9.00
CA ARG A 129 1.19 13.20 -9.71
C ARG A 129 0.38 12.29 -8.81
N LEU A 130 1.04 11.52 -7.95
CA LEU A 130 0.38 10.70 -6.93
C LEU A 130 -0.48 11.58 -6.01
N MET A 131 0.06 12.73 -5.62
CA MET A 131 -0.63 13.67 -4.73
C MET A 131 -1.87 14.29 -5.36
N GLU A 132 -1.78 14.73 -6.62
CA GLU A 132 -2.95 15.21 -7.39
C GLU A 132 -4.04 14.14 -7.43
N PHE A 133 -3.65 12.88 -7.70
CA PHE A 133 -4.59 11.77 -7.77
C PHE A 133 -5.28 11.44 -6.44
N ILE A 134 -4.53 11.29 -5.35
CA ILE A 134 -5.15 10.90 -4.06
C ILE A 134 -6.03 12.02 -3.52
N ARG A 135 -5.67 13.29 -3.75
CA ARG A 135 -6.53 14.44 -3.39
C ARG A 135 -7.83 14.43 -4.17
N GLU A 136 -7.78 14.24 -5.48
CA GLU A 136 -8.99 14.16 -6.33
C GLU A 136 -9.93 13.03 -5.88
N LYS A 137 -9.39 11.92 -5.38
CA LYS A 137 -10.18 10.77 -4.94
C LYS A 137 -10.58 10.83 -3.47
N GLY A 138 -10.09 11.79 -2.68
CA GLY A 138 -10.33 11.87 -1.23
C GLY A 138 -9.66 10.71 -0.46
N TRP A 139 -8.44 10.35 -0.84
CA TRP A 139 -7.67 9.26 -0.24
C TRP A 139 -6.48 9.79 0.55
N ALA A 140 -6.01 8.98 1.49
CA ALA A 140 -4.86 9.28 2.32
C ALA A 140 -3.74 8.25 2.15
N ILE A 141 -2.52 8.72 2.37
CA ILE A 141 -1.34 7.89 2.65
C ILE A 141 -1.35 7.58 4.15
N LEU A 142 -1.33 6.30 4.48
CA LEU A 142 -1.33 5.83 5.86
C LEU A 142 0.03 6.01 6.56
N ASN A 143 1.14 5.91 5.81
CA ASN A 143 2.50 6.08 6.32
C ASN A 143 2.68 7.42 7.02
N GLY A 144 3.17 7.44 8.26
CA GLY A 144 3.30 8.68 9.02
C GLY A 144 2.00 9.25 9.59
N ASN A 145 0.89 8.55 9.43
CA ASN A 145 -0.46 9.03 9.73
C ASN A 145 -1.30 7.98 10.49
N VAL A 146 -0.62 7.04 11.14
CA VAL A 146 -1.22 5.94 11.89
C VAL A 146 -0.31 5.60 13.06
N LYS A 147 -0.89 5.03 14.12
CA LYS A 147 -0.13 4.53 15.26
C LYS A 147 0.88 3.47 14.83
N GLY A 148 2.09 3.53 15.38
CA GLY A 148 3.20 2.63 15.06
C GLY A 148 4.18 3.17 14.01
N ASP A 149 3.80 4.21 13.25
CA ASP A 149 4.67 4.88 12.29
C ASP A 149 4.62 6.41 12.44
N GLU A 150 4.53 6.94 13.66
CA GLU A 150 4.31 8.37 13.92
C GLU A 150 5.44 9.28 13.41
N LYS A 151 6.61 8.71 13.10
CA LYS A 151 7.75 9.42 12.49
C LYS A 151 7.70 9.46 10.97
N GLY A 152 6.89 8.60 10.35
CA GLY A 152 6.91 8.33 8.92
C GLY A 152 8.27 7.80 8.48
N ASN A 153 8.63 6.61 8.97
CA ASN A 153 9.96 6.05 8.80
C ASN A 153 10.28 5.73 7.33
N TRP A 154 11.58 5.56 7.03
CA TRP A 154 12.05 5.17 5.70
C TRP A 154 11.44 3.83 5.26
N THR A 155 11.06 3.73 3.99
CA THR A 155 10.55 2.47 3.40
C THR A 155 11.55 1.86 2.43
N TYR A 156 12.57 2.62 2.05
CA TYR A 156 13.68 2.16 1.22
C TYR A 156 15.01 2.76 1.69
N THR A 157 16.02 1.90 1.80
CA THR A 157 17.43 2.28 1.95
C THR A 157 18.24 1.53 0.90
N GLY A 158 19.04 2.23 0.09
CA GLY A 158 19.88 1.56 -0.90
C GLY A 158 21.01 2.43 -1.41
N GLY A 159 21.64 2.02 -2.51
CA GLY A 159 22.80 2.73 -3.09
C GLY A 159 22.53 4.19 -3.51
N ARG A 160 21.27 4.61 -3.56
CA ARG A 160 20.82 5.99 -3.87
C ARG A 160 20.43 6.80 -2.63
N GLY A 161 20.65 6.25 -1.43
CA GLY A 161 20.25 6.82 -0.15
C GLY A 161 18.83 6.43 0.27
N ASP A 162 18.37 7.04 1.35
CA ASP A 162 17.08 6.73 1.97
C ASP A 162 15.91 7.49 1.35
N SER A 163 14.76 6.82 1.25
CA SER A 163 13.52 7.42 0.78
C SER A 163 12.27 6.73 1.34
N VAL A 164 11.17 7.48 1.29
CA VAL A 164 9.82 6.91 1.43
C VAL A 164 9.24 6.85 0.02
N ILE A 165 9.08 5.63 -0.51
CA ILE A 165 8.59 5.36 -1.87
C ILE A 165 7.59 4.21 -1.92
N ASP A 166 7.50 3.43 -0.85
CA ASP A 166 6.49 2.41 -0.64
C ASP A 166 5.38 3.02 0.21
N TYR A 167 4.13 2.95 -0.27
CA TYR A 167 3.00 3.57 0.41
C TYR A 167 1.85 2.60 0.59
N VAL A 168 1.06 2.89 1.63
CA VAL A 168 -0.27 2.33 1.84
C VAL A 168 -1.29 3.43 1.59
N LEU A 169 -2.12 3.26 0.56
CA LEU A 169 -3.22 4.16 0.22
C LEU A 169 -4.53 3.56 0.71
N VAL A 170 -5.35 4.39 1.34
CA VAL A 170 -6.66 4.02 1.88
C VAL A 170 -7.68 5.13 1.62
N ASP A 171 -8.95 4.74 1.47
CA ASP A 171 -10.06 5.68 1.57
C ASP A 171 -10.33 6.05 3.04
N GLU A 172 -11.04 7.16 3.26
CA GLU A 172 -11.29 7.68 4.61
C GLU A 172 -12.01 6.68 5.52
N GLU A 173 -13.06 6.01 5.02
CA GLU A 173 -13.77 4.95 5.76
C GLU A 173 -12.83 3.82 6.20
N THR A 174 -11.91 3.41 5.32
CA THR A 174 -10.94 2.36 5.62
C THR A 174 -9.88 2.85 6.61
N ARG A 175 -9.45 4.12 6.50
CA ARG A 175 -8.46 4.74 7.39
C ARG A 175 -8.91 4.72 8.85
N GLU A 176 -10.16 5.10 9.12
CA GLU A 176 -10.72 5.17 10.48
C GLU A 176 -10.72 3.81 11.20
N GLU A 177 -10.72 2.70 10.46
CA GLU A 177 -10.73 1.35 11.02
C GLU A 177 -9.35 0.68 11.08
N ILE A 178 -8.29 1.33 10.60
CA ILE A 178 -6.91 0.81 10.75
C ILE A 178 -6.32 1.34 12.05
N GLU A 179 -6.02 0.44 12.97
CA GLU A 179 -5.53 0.79 14.31
C GLU A 179 -4.00 0.99 14.38
N HIS A 180 -3.24 0.36 13.48
CA HIS A 180 -1.78 0.29 13.59
C HIS A 180 -1.12 0.02 12.24
N MET A 181 0.08 0.55 12.05
CA MET A 181 1.01 0.11 11.00
C MET A 181 2.44 0.22 11.53
N GLU A 182 3.31 -0.71 11.12
CA GLU A 182 4.74 -0.67 11.43
C GLU A 182 5.59 -0.90 10.17
N ILE A 183 6.82 -0.38 10.24
CA ILE A 183 7.86 -0.62 9.24
C ILE A 183 8.75 -1.75 9.76
N GLY A 184 8.77 -2.87 9.05
CA GLY A 184 9.60 -4.03 9.41
C GLY A 184 11.06 -3.88 8.97
N ASP A 185 11.91 -4.84 9.35
CA ASP A 185 13.33 -4.84 8.99
C ASP A 185 13.60 -5.56 7.65
N ALA A 186 14.43 -4.96 6.79
CA ALA A 186 14.92 -5.56 5.55
C ALA A 186 16.23 -4.92 5.08
N ILE A 187 16.79 -5.45 3.98
CA ILE A 187 18.06 -4.97 3.41
C ILE A 187 17.86 -3.71 2.55
N ASP A 188 16.83 -3.69 1.70
CA ASP A 188 16.57 -2.58 0.76
C ASP A 188 15.18 -1.95 0.96
N HIS A 189 14.12 -2.70 0.65
CA HIS A 189 12.72 -2.28 0.88
C HIS A 189 12.21 -2.84 2.21
N TYR A 190 11.78 -1.95 3.10
CA TYR A 190 11.23 -2.30 4.40
C TYR A 190 9.77 -2.74 4.28
N PRO A 191 9.37 -3.90 4.83
CA PRO A 191 7.99 -4.36 4.79
C PRO A 191 7.04 -3.38 5.49
N LEU A 192 5.91 -3.07 4.84
CA LEU A 192 4.80 -2.36 5.47
C LEU A 192 3.85 -3.39 6.09
N ILE A 193 3.67 -3.33 7.41
CA ILE A 193 2.81 -4.26 8.16
C ILE A 193 1.64 -3.46 8.71
N ILE A 194 0.43 -3.82 8.28
CA ILE A 194 -0.85 -3.16 8.63
C ILE A 194 -1.75 -4.19 9.31
#